data_AF-A0A662LKM7-F1
#
_entry.id   AF-A0A662LKM7-F1
#
_cell.length_a   1.000
_cell.length_b   1.000
_cell.length_c   1.000
_cell.angle_alpha   90.00
_cell.angle_beta   90.00
_cell.angle_gamma   90.00
#
_symmetry.space_group_name_H-M   'P 1'
#
loop_
_entity.id
_entity.type
_entity.pdbx_description
1 polymer ?
#
loop_
_entity_poly.entity_id
_entity_poly.type
_entity_poly.pdbx_seq_one_letter_code
_entity_poly.pdbx_strand_id
1 'polypeptide(L)'
;TGCYGCAAQAERVISLGEIYGEDAVFYDLDDDYAGTATADILEKYYEGFYYDPNGEPNYIATTGVFTLINDGGEVKIGWHSWEGNVDDSEMESWVKDIIYYYHVNK
;
A
#
# COMPACT_ATOMS: atom_id res chain seq x y z
N THR A 1 -8.12 0.38 13.89
CA THR A 1 -8.35 -0.97 14.49
C THR A 1 -9.82 -1.35 14.54
N GLY A 2 -10.21 -2.51 13.97
CA GLY A 2 -11.60 -3.02 14.04
C GLY A 2 -12.01 -3.94 12.89
N CYS A 3 -11.25 -3.94 11.80
CA CYS A 3 -11.43 -4.83 10.67
C CYS A 3 -10.71 -6.17 10.90
N TYR A 4 -11.44 -7.21 11.33
CA TYR A 4 -10.86 -8.56 11.49
C TYR A 4 -10.26 -9.09 10.16
N GLY A 5 -10.88 -8.75 9.03
CA GLY A 5 -10.39 -9.13 7.69
C GLY A 5 -9.09 -8.44 7.25
N CYS A 6 -8.68 -7.38 7.94
CA CYS A 6 -7.51 -6.57 7.58
C CYS A 6 -6.26 -6.99 8.37
N ALA A 7 -6.41 -7.73 9.47
CA ALA A 7 -5.31 -8.09 10.37
C ALA A 7 -4.19 -8.86 9.66
N ALA A 8 -4.54 -9.89 8.88
CA ALA A 8 -3.56 -10.68 8.13
C ALA A 8 -2.78 -9.84 7.11
N GLN A 9 -3.44 -8.86 6.48
CA GLN A 9 -2.78 -7.94 5.56
C GLN A 9 -1.85 -6.98 6.29
N ALA A 10 -2.28 -6.42 7.43
CA ALA A 10 -1.47 -5.53 8.24
C ALA A 10 -0.20 -6.23 8.76
N GLU A 11 -0.33 -7.44 9.33
CA GLU A 11 0.81 -8.24 9.79
C GLU A 11 1.81 -8.52 8.66
N ARG A 12 1.32 -8.78 7.45
CA ARG A 12 2.15 -9.00 6.27
C ARG A 12 2.88 -7.73 5.82
N VAL A 13 2.19 -6.59 5.79
CA VAL A 13 2.81 -5.30 5.45
C VAL A 13 3.90 -4.94 6.46
N ILE A 14 3.67 -5.19 7.76
CA ILE A 14 4.68 -5.00 8.81
C ILE A 14 5.90 -5.89 8.55
N SER A 15 5.69 -7.19 8.31
CA SER A 15 6.76 -8.15 8.01
C SER A 15 7.59 -7.73 6.77
N LEU A 16 6.93 -7.30 5.70
CA LEU A 16 7.61 -6.80 4.51
C LEU A 16 8.37 -5.49 4.77
N GLY A 17 7.84 -4.62 5.63
CA GLY A 17 8.53 -3.40 6.07
C GLY A 17 9.79 -3.70 6.89
N GLU A 18 9.79 -4.76 7.70
CA GLU A 18 10.99 -5.22 8.41
C GLU A 18 12.07 -5.77 7.47
N ILE A 19 11.67 -6.42 6.37
CA ILE A 19 12.60 -7.02 5.40
C ILE A 19 13.12 -6.00 4.39
N TYR A 20 12.26 -5.13 3.86
CA TYR A 20 12.53 -4.25 2.73
C TYR A 20 12.49 -2.76 3.08
N GLY A 21 12.38 -2.39 4.36
CA GLY A 21 12.24 -0.99 4.79
C GLY A 21 13.43 -0.08 4.46
N GLU A 22 14.59 -0.64 4.11
CA GLU A 22 15.73 0.13 3.58
C GLU A 22 15.58 0.47 2.08
N ASP A 23 14.79 -0.32 1.35
CA ASP A 23 14.62 -0.23 -0.11
C ASP A 23 13.27 0.38 -0.53
N ALA A 24 12.25 0.27 0.33
CA ALA A 24 10.89 0.77 0.09
C ALA A 24 10.29 1.41 1.34
N VAL A 25 9.40 2.38 1.13
CA VAL A 25 8.67 3.06 2.21
C VAL A 25 7.29 2.42 2.36
N PHE A 26 6.96 2.01 3.58
CA PHE A 26 5.69 1.38 3.91
C PHE A 26 4.85 2.33 4.76
N TYR A 27 3.57 2.48 4.40
CA TYR A 27 2.59 3.24 5.16
C TYR A 27 1.45 2.30 5.56
N ASP A 28 1.11 2.29 6.84
CA ASP A 28 -0.14 1.71 7.34
C ASP A 28 -1.15 2.85 7.50
N LEU A 29 -2.23 2.78 6.72
CA LEU A 29 -3.30 3.76 6.70
C LEU A 29 -4.53 3.23 7.43
N ASP A 30 -4.34 2.59 8.59
CA ASP A 30 -5.45 2.17 9.46
C ASP A 30 -6.32 3.38 9.80
N ASP A 31 -7.64 3.24 9.60
CA ASP A 31 -8.62 4.17 10.14
C ASP A 31 -8.56 4.04 11.66
N ASP A 32 -7.77 4.93 12.24
CA ASP A 32 -7.43 4.93 13.63
C ASP A 32 -8.60 5.46 14.47
N TYR A 33 -9.61 4.62 14.59
CA TYR A 33 -10.70 4.80 15.54
C TYR A 33 -10.23 4.91 17.00
N ALA A 34 -8.97 4.54 17.30
CA ALA A 34 -8.38 4.52 18.63
C ALA A 34 -7.54 5.78 18.97
N GLY A 35 -7.27 6.68 18.04
CA GLY A 35 -6.55 7.95 18.27
C GLY A 35 -5.02 7.83 18.39
N THR A 36 -4.43 6.76 17.85
CA THR A 36 -2.99 6.45 17.79
C THR A 36 -2.25 6.85 16.50
N ALA A 37 -2.94 7.19 15.42
CA ALA A 37 -2.35 7.60 14.16
C ALA A 37 -1.76 9.01 14.24
N THR A 38 -0.66 9.22 13.52
CA THR A 38 -0.12 10.58 13.37
C THR A 38 -1.01 11.41 12.46
N ALA A 39 -0.93 12.75 12.57
CA ALA A 39 -1.68 13.65 11.70
C ALA A 39 -1.41 13.42 10.20
N ASP A 40 -0.17 13.04 9.83
CA ASP A 40 0.24 12.72 8.46
C ASP A 40 -0.45 11.45 7.92
N ILE A 41 -0.61 10.42 8.76
CA ILE A 41 -1.33 9.19 8.40
C ILE A 41 -2.83 9.47 8.21
N LEU A 42 -3.42 10.26 9.11
CA LEU A 42 -4.83 10.67 8.99
C LEU A 42 -5.08 11.50 7.73
N GLU A 43 -4.21 12.46 7.41
CA GLU A 43 -4.31 13.27 6.18
C GLU A 43 -4.26 12.39 4.93
N LYS A 44 -3.27 11.49 4.82
CA LYS A 44 -3.14 10.55 3.70
C LYS A 44 -4.31 9.57 3.60
N TYR A 45 -4.81 9.08 4.74
CA TYR A 45 -6.02 8.26 4.79
C TYR A 45 -7.21 9.01 4.19
N TYR A 46 -7.46 10.25 4.61
CA TYR A 46 -8.56 11.05 4.07
C TYR A 46 -8.38 11.34 2.58
N GLU A 47 -7.17 11.67 2.13
CA GLU A 47 -6.89 11.88 0.69
C GLU A 47 -7.17 10.62 -0.15
N GLY A 48 -6.85 9.43 0.37
CA GLY A 48 -7.09 8.14 -0.30
C GLY A 48 -8.55 7.66 -0.22
N PHE A 49 -9.23 7.90 0.90
CA PHE A 49 -10.60 7.41 1.16
C PHE A 49 -11.66 8.14 0.32
N TYR A 50 -11.43 9.40 -0.04
CA TYR A 50 -12.44 10.22 -0.72
C TYR A 50 -12.68 9.90 -2.21
N TYR A 51 -11.94 8.94 -2.82
CA TYR A 51 -12.05 8.66 -4.25
C TYR A 51 -12.36 7.18 -4.56
N ASP A 52 -13.53 6.71 -4.12
CA ASP A 52 -14.23 5.58 -4.77
C ASP A 52 -15.53 6.09 -5.40
N PRO A 53 -15.55 6.39 -6.72
CA PRO A 53 -16.76 6.89 -7.39
C PRO A 53 -17.83 5.80 -7.61
N ASN A 54 -17.58 4.53 -7.25
CA ASN A 54 -18.45 3.41 -7.57
C ASN A 54 -18.83 2.50 -6.38
N GLY A 55 -18.22 2.63 -5.20
CA GLY A 55 -18.43 1.70 -4.08
C GLY A 55 -19.08 2.28 -2.83
N GLU A 56 -19.82 1.43 -2.11
CA GLU A 56 -20.19 1.69 -0.71
C GLU A 56 -18.97 1.50 0.21
N PRO A 57 -18.94 2.07 1.43
CA PRO A 57 -17.81 1.93 2.35
C PRO A 57 -17.53 0.45 2.65
N ASN A 58 -16.43 -0.07 2.12
CA ASN A 58 -16.03 -1.45 2.31
C ASN A 58 -15.04 -1.57 3.49
N TYR A 59 -15.33 -2.48 4.44
CA TYR A 59 -14.39 -2.87 5.52
C TYR A 59 -13.33 -3.84 4.99
N ILE A 60 -12.64 -3.45 3.92
CA ILE A 60 -11.73 -4.33 3.19
C ILE A 60 -10.37 -3.63 3.12
N ALA A 61 -9.30 -4.38 3.34
CA ALA A 61 -7.95 -3.85 3.22
C ALA A 61 -7.68 -3.48 1.75
N THR A 62 -7.34 -2.21 1.51
CA THR A 62 -6.87 -1.75 0.20
C THR A 62 -5.35 -1.66 0.24
N THR A 63 -4.69 -2.34 -0.70
CA THR A 63 -3.23 -2.24 -0.87
C THR A 63 -2.93 -1.54 -2.18
N GLY A 64 -2.00 -0.58 -2.13
CA GLY A 64 -1.35 0.01 -3.29
C GLY A 64 0.16 -0.08 -3.13
N VAL A 65 0.85 -0.50 -4.19
CA VAL A 65 2.32 -0.60 -4.24
C VAL A 65 2.77 0.16 -5.48
N PHE A 66 3.52 1.26 -5.31
CA PHE A 66 3.78 2.25 -6.36
C PHE A 66 5.27 2.34 -6.70
N THR A 67 5.59 2.61 -7.96
CA THR A 67 6.97 2.80 -8.44
C THR A 67 7.08 3.72 -9.64
N LEU A 68 8.31 4.01 -10.06
CA LEU A 68 8.62 4.68 -11.32
C LEU A 68 8.89 3.63 -12.42
N ILE A 69 8.19 3.75 -13.54
CA ILE A 69 8.39 2.93 -14.74
C ILE A 69 8.75 3.80 -15.94
N ASN A 70 9.56 3.27 -16.87
CA ASN A 70 9.79 3.89 -18.17
C ASN A 70 8.87 3.27 -19.22
N ASP A 71 7.96 4.09 -19.75
CA ASP A 71 7.05 3.72 -20.82
C ASP A 71 7.40 4.53 -22.07
N GLY A 72 8.11 3.90 -23.01
CA GLY A 72 8.45 4.53 -24.29
C GLY A 72 9.38 5.75 -24.21
N GLY A 73 10.24 5.81 -23.18
CA GLY A 73 11.17 6.93 -22.95
C GLY A 73 10.65 7.98 -21.96
N GLU A 74 9.42 7.84 -21.47
CA GLU A 74 8.82 8.72 -20.47
C GLU A 74 8.73 8.00 -19.11
N VAL A 75 9.20 8.65 -18.04
CA VAL A 75 9.08 8.12 -16.67
C VAL A 75 7.68 8.44 -16.13
N LYS A 76 6.96 7.40 -15.70
CA LYS A 76 5.58 7.47 -15.18
C LYS A 76 5.48 6.71 -13.85
N ILE A 77 4.39 6.95 -13.12
CA ILE A 77 4.05 6.15 -11.93
C ILE A 77 3.33 4.88 -12.40
N GLY A 78 3.86 3.72 -12.04
CA GLY A 78 3.21 2.42 -12.17
C GLY A 78 2.82 1.88 -10.80
N TRP A 79 1.79 1.04 -10.74
CA TRP A 79 1.36 0.46 -9.46
C TRP A 79 0.72 -0.92 -9.61
N HIS A 80 0.79 -1.69 -8.52
CA HIS A 80 -0.09 -2.82 -8.24
C HIS A 80 -1.13 -2.37 -7.19
N SER A 81 -2.38 -2.80 -7.32
CA SER A 81 -3.43 -2.49 -6.34
C SER A 81 -4.42 -3.62 -6.20
N TRP A 82 -4.94 -3.79 -4.98
CA TRP A 82 -5.95 -4.82 -4.70
C TRP A 82 -6.86 -4.42 -3.55
N GLU A 83 -8.12 -4.82 -3.67
CA GLU A 83 -9.12 -4.75 -2.62
C GLU A 83 -9.31 -6.16 -2.04
N GLY A 84 -8.94 -6.36 -0.78
CA GLY A 84 -9.02 -7.65 -0.11
C GLY A 84 -7.69 -8.07 0.48
N ASN A 85 -7.68 -9.28 1.04
CA ASN A 85 -6.46 -9.90 1.54
C ASN A 85 -5.63 -10.41 0.35
N VAL A 86 -4.51 -9.76 0.05
CA VAL A 86 -3.54 -10.18 -0.97
C VAL A 86 -2.69 -11.33 -0.42
N ASP A 87 -2.46 -12.39 -1.19
CA ASP A 87 -1.60 -13.50 -0.76
C ASP A 87 -0.15 -13.06 -0.48
N ASP A 88 0.51 -13.72 0.49
CA ASP A 88 1.88 -13.39 0.93
C ASP A 88 2.88 -13.30 -0.21
N SER A 89 2.95 -14.35 -1.02
CA SER A 89 3.89 -14.44 -2.14
C SER A 89 3.60 -13.41 -3.22
N GLU A 90 2.33 -13.03 -3.40
CA GLU A 90 1.93 -12.06 -4.39
C GLU A 90 2.32 -10.65 -3.96
N MET A 91 1.99 -10.26 -2.72
CA MET A 91 2.38 -8.96 -2.18
C MET A 91 3.91 -8.79 -2.15
N GLU A 92 4.64 -9.83 -1.74
CA GLU A 92 6.10 -9.79 -1.76
C GLU A 92 6.64 -9.66 -3.20
N SER A 93 6.01 -10.32 -4.18
CA SER A 93 6.40 -10.19 -5.58
C SER A 93 6.21 -8.76 -6.09
N TRP A 94 5.14 -8.07 -5.69
CA TRP A 94 4.91 -6.67 -6.04
C TRP A 94 5.96 -5.75 -5.42
N VAL A 95 6.34 -5.98 -4.15
CA VAL A 95 7.42 -5.23 -3.48
C VAL A 95 8.74 -5.41 -4.22
N LYS A 96 9.11 -6.65 -4.60
CA LYS A 96 10.33 -6.91 -5.37
C LYS A 96 10.30 -6.23 -6.75
N ASP A 97 9.15 -6.28 -7.41
CA ASP A 97 8.94 -5.68 -8.73
C ASP A 97 9.11 -4.15 -8.67
N ILE A 98 8.49 -3.49 -7.69
CA ILE A 98 8.62 -2.03 -7.56
C ILE A 98 10.03 -1.57 -7.20
N ILE A 99 10.75 -2.31 -6.35
CA ILE A 99 12.14 -2.00 -6.00
C ILE A 99 13.01 -2.11 -7.25
N TYR A 100 12.84 -3.19 -8.02
CA TYR A 100 13.56 -3.38 -9.28
C TYR A 100 13.33 -2.21 -10.24
N TYR A 101 12.08 -1.86 -10.51
CA TYR A 101 11.76 -0.78 -11.44
C TYR A 101 12.23 0.59 -10.95
N TYR A 102 12.17 0.85 -9.65
CA TYR A 102 12.71 2.09 -9.09
C TYR A 102 14.21 2.21 -9.38
N HIS A 103 14.99 1.14 -9.19
CA HIS A 103 16.43 1.16 -9.46
C HIS A 103 16.78 1.30 -10.95
N VAL A 104 15.97 0.73 -11.84
CA VAL A 104 16.23 0.81 -13.29
C VAL A 104 15.82 2.16 -13.87
N ASN A 105 14.85 2.86 -13.27
CA ASN A 105 14.28 4.10 -13.81
C ASN A 105 14.71 5.38 -13.05
N LYS A 106 15.51 5.24 -12.00
CA LYS A 106 16.13 6.34 -11.23
C LYS A 106 17.32 6.98 -11.95
#